data_AF-A0A2N9ANY8-F1
#
_entry.id   AF-A0A2N9ANY8-F1
#
_cell.length_a   1.000
_cell.length_b   1.000
_cell.length_c   1.000
_cell.angle_alpha   90.00
_cell.angle_beta   90.00
_cell.angle_gamma   90.00
#
_symmetry.space_group_name_H-M   'P 1'
#
loop_
_entity.id
_entity.type
_entity.pdbx_description
1 polymer ?
#
loop_
_entity_poly.entity_id
_entity_poly.type
_entity_poly.pdbx_seq_one_letter_code
_entity_poly.pdbx_strand_id
1 'polypeptide(L)'
;MGSDTPLSALSDKPKLLYTYFKQNFAQVTNPPIDPIREEAVMSLVSFIGPRPNLLDMEGASRRKRLEVRQPILTNGDLEKIRSISHFEDRFDTRTLDITYAAESGAGAMEGALDRLCDRAEVAVRGGYNIIILSDRMVGPDRIPIPALLATAAVHNYLIRKGASHLGRPRGRVGRAARGASLRLSGRLRRGGDQPLSRLRDADRDEGRVPAGPDRRRDRLPLHQVDR
;
A
#
# COMPACT_ATOMS: atom_id res chain seq x y z
N MET A 1 16.67 -28.98 8.42
CA MET A 1 17.25 -29.31 7.10
C MET A 1 17.22 -28.05 6.25
N GLY A 2 18.20 -27.86 5.37
CA GLY A 2 18.28 -26.69 4.50
C GLY A 2 17.21 -26.69 3.41
N SER A 3 17.23 -25.67 2.56
CA SER A 3 16.41 -25.65 1.34
C SER A 3 17.10 -26.44 0.24
N ASP A 4 16.61 -27.64 -0.05
CA ASP A 4 17.11 -28.51 -1.14
C ASP A 4 16.53 -28.16 -2.52
N THR A 5 15.87 -27.00 -2.63
CA THR A 5 15.34 -26.52 -3.92
C THR A 5 16.42 -25.76 -4.72
N PRO A 6 16.50 -25.95 -6.05
CA PRO A 6 17.41 -25.19 -6.89
C PRO A 6 17.21 -23.68 -6.74
N LEU A 7 18.30 -22.92 -6.95
CA LEU A 7 18.21 -21.47 -7.11
C LEU A 7 17.19 -21.14 -8.20
N SER A 8 16.45 -20.04 -8.02
CA SER A 8 15.34 -19.72 -8.93
C SER A 8 15.78 -19.55 -10.39
N ALA A 9 17.01 -19.08 -10.62
CA ALA A 9 17.60 -18.98 -11.96
C ALA A 9 17.95 -20.33 -12.61
N LEU A 10 18.07 -21.39 -11.81
CA LEU A 10 18.43 -22.75 -12.25
C LEU A 10 17.24 -23.72 -12.23
N SER A 11 16.03 -23.23 -11.94
CA SER A 11 14.85 -24.09 -11.82
C SER A 11 14.12 -24.20 -13.15
N ASP A 12 13.81 -25.43 -13.57
CA ASP A 12 12.97 -25.68 -14.75
C ASP A 12 11.47 -25.41 -14.51
N LYS A 13 11.10 -25.04 -13.27
CA LYS A 13 9.71 -24.74 -12.88
C LYS A 13 9.51 -23.23 -12.83
N PRO A 14 8.32 -22.71 -13.18
CA PRO A 14 8.03 -21.28 -13.06
C PRO A 14 8.16 -20.84 -11.59
N LYS A 15 8.97 -19.80 -11.37
CA LYS A 15 9.19 -19.20 -10.05
C LYS A 15 8.67 -17.77 -10.03
N LEU A 16 8.16 -17.35 -8.87
CA LEU A 16 7.76 -15.97 -8.65
C LEU A 16 9.00 -15.06 -8.58
N LEU A 17 8.89 -13.85 -9.08
CA LEU A 17 10.00 -12.89 -9.07
C LEU A 17 10.59 -12.66 -7.66
N TYR A 18 9.78 -12.75 -6.61
CA TYR A 18 10.23 -12.61 -5.22
C TYR A 18 11.33 -13.59 -4.81
N THR A 19 11.38 -14.79 -5.39
CA THR A 19 12.34 -15.82 -4.96
C THR A 19 13.77 -15.57 -5.45
N TYR A 20 13.92 -14.69 -6.44
CA TYR A 20 15.21 -14.21 -6.94
C TYR A 20 15.87 -13.19 -6.00
N PHE A 21 15.09 -12.51 -5.16
CA PHE A 21 15.59 -11.58 -4.16
C PHE A 21 15.80 -12.32 -2.83
N LYS A 22 17.00 -12.21 -2.26
CA LYS A 22 17.33 -12.73 -0.94
C LYS A 22 17.35 -11.59 0.07
N GLN A 23 16.89 -11.88 1.29
CA GLN A 23 16.92 -10.91 2.37
C GLN A 23 18.37 -10.72 2.80
N ASN A 24 18.82 -9.47 2.86
CA ASN A 24 20.10 -9.15 3.45
C ASN A 24 19.98 -9.24 4.97
N PHE A 25 21.03 -9.72 5.62
CA PHE A 25 21.15 -9.73 7.07
C PHE A 25 22.45 -9.06 7.47
N ALA A 26 22.46 -8.47 8.65
CA ALA A 26 23.66 -7.88 9.22
C ALA A 26 24.52 -8.99 9.85
N GLN A 27 25.83 -8.91 9.65
CA GLN A 27 26.78 -9.79 10.31
C GLN A 27 28.01 -8.99 10.72
N VAL A 28 28.41 -9.12 11.99
CA VAL A 28 29.57 -8.45 12.63
C VAL A 28 29.42 -6.93 12.77
N THR A 29 29.20 -6.19 11.69
CA THR A 29 29.24 -4.73 11.66
C THR A 29 28.16 -4.06 12.49
N ASN A 30 27.01 -4.71 12.61
CA ASN A 30 25.88 -4.25 13.42
C ASN A 30 25.07 -5.48 13.89
N PRO A 31 24.77 -5.61 15.18
CA PRO A 31 23.99 -6.72 15.69
C PRO A 31 22.54 -6.65 15.18
N PRO A 32 21.88 -7.79 14.88
CA PRO A 32 20.45 -7.81 14.61
C PRO A 32 19.66 -7.45 15.87
N ILE A 33 18.56 -6.70 15.69
CA ILE A 33 17.61 -6.35 16.77
C ILE A 33 16.65 -7.53 16.99
N ASP A 34 16.37 -7.88 18.25
CA ASP A 34 15.38 -8.92 18.58
C ASP A 34 13.95 -8.37 18.40
N PRO A 35 13.17 -8.87 17.42
CA PRO A 35 11.85 -8.31 17.11
C PRO A 35 10.79 -8.54 18.19
N ILE A 36 11.03 -9.43 19.16
CA ILE A 36 10.10 -9.72 20.26
C ILE A 36 10.54 -8.99 21.52
N ARG A 37 11.82 -9.11 21.90
CA ARG A 37 12.32 -8.51 23.14
C ARG A 37 12.49 -7.00 23.04
N GLU A 38 12.74 -6.49 21.84
CA GLU A 38 12.99 -5.07 21.57
C GLU A 38 11.87 -4.45 20.71
N GLU A 39 10.65 -4.99 20.77
CA GLU A 39 9.51 -4.49 19.99
C GLU A 39 9.26 -2.98 20.24
N ALA A 40 9.45 -2.52 21.48
CA ALA A 40 9.22 -1.13 21.88
C ALA A 40 10.11 -0.10 21.15
N VAL A 41 11.24 -0.52 20.57
CA VAL A 41 12.13 0.35 19.78
C VAL A 41 11.93 0.21 18.27
N MET A 42 10.99 -0.64 17.84
CA MET A 42 10.64 -0.87 16.43
C MET A 42 9.30 -0.23 16.08
N SER A 43 9.12 0.16 14.81
CA SER A 43 7.84 0.69 14.32
C SER A 43 7.59 0.34 12.86
N LEU A 44 6.35 -0.04 12.55
CA LEU A 44 5.83 -0.23 11.20
C LEU A 44 5.03 0.97 10.70
N VAL A 45 4.93 2.04 11.49
CA VAL A 45 4.18 3.23 11.14
C VAL A 45 4.72 3.79 9.82
N SER A 46 3.81 3.97 8.88
CA SER A 46 4.12 4.43 7.53
C SER A 46 3.32 5.69 7.22
N PHE A 47 3.90 6.59 6.43
CA PHE A 47 3.26 7.83 6.04
C PHE A 47 3.03 7.86 4.53
N ILE A 48 1.79 8.13 4.12
CA ILE A 48 1.38 8.27 2.73
C ILE A 48 1.06 9.74 2.46
N GLY A 49 1.70 10.32 1.44
CA GLY A 49 1.48 11.71 1.04
C GLY A 49 2.76 12.47 0.72
N PRO A 50 2.66 13.80 0.53
CA PRO A 50 3.79 14.64 0.15
C PRO A 50 4.85 14.67 1.26
N ARG A 51 6.11 14.46 0.87
CA ARG A 51 7.25 14.62 1.80
C ARG A 51 7.43 16.10 2.15
N PRO A 52 7.57 16.45 3.45
CA PRO A 52 7.87 17.81 3.87
C PRO A 52 9.26 18.23 3.37
N ASN A 53 9.47 19.53 3.21
CA ASN A 53 10.80 20.08 2.96
C ASN A 53 11.53 20.20 4.30
N LEU A 54 12.66 19.49 4.44
CA LEU A 54 13.45 19.43 5.68
C LEU A 54 14.01 20.80 6.11
N LEU A 55 14.22 21.71 5.16
CA LEU A 55 14.77 23.05 5.40
C LEU A 55 13.69 24.12 5.62
N ASP A 56 12.43 23.76 5.44
CA ASP A 56 11.30 24.68 5.56
C ASP A 56 10.64 24.50 6.94
N MET A 57 11.21 25.19 7.93
CA MET A 57 10.77 25.10 9.32
C MET A 57 9.37 25.73 9.54
N GLU A 58 8.91 26.61 8.65
CA GLU A 58 7.63 27.31 8.76
C GLU A 58 6.52 26.67 7.89
N GLY A 59 6.88 26.07 6.75
CA GLY A 59 5.94 25.50 5.78
C GLY A 59 5.68 23.99 5.92
N ALA A 60 6.50 23.26 6.70
CA ALA A 60 6.36 21.81 6.91
C ALA A 60 4.99 21.41 7.51
N SER A 61 4.40 22.24 8.38
CA SER A 61 3.09 21.98 9.02
C SER A 61 1.88 22.17 8.11
N ARG A 62 2.03 22.71 6.90
CA ARG A 62 0.87 23.00 6.03
C ARG A 62 0.39 21.82 5.20
N ARG A 63 1.11 20.70 5.17
CA ARG A 63 0.78 19.54 4.32
C ARG A 63 0.47 18.32 5.17
N LYS A 64 -0.83 18.03 5.27
CA LYS A 64 -1.35 16.81 5.89
C LYS A 64 -0.76 15.56 5.23
N ARG A 65 -0.60 14.51 6.02
CA ARG A 65 -0.16 13.17 5.59
C ARG A 65 -1.10 12.14 6.20
N LEU A 66 -1.24 11.02 5.52
CA LEU A 66 -1.95 9.87 6.06
C LEU A 66 -0.96 9.00 6.81
N GLU A 67 -1.16 8.90 8.11
CA GLU A 67 -0.45 7.96 8.95
C GLU A 67 -1.19 6.63 8.94
N VAL A 68 -0.47 5.55 8.63
CA VAL A 68 -0.98 4.18 8.74
C VAL A 68 -0.11 3.42 9.72
N ARG A 69 -0.74 2.62 10.59
CA ARG A 69 -0.05 1.87 11.64
C ARG A 69 0.91 0.81 11.10
N GLN A 70 0.61 0.28 9.91
CA GLN A 70 1.42 -0.72 9.23
C GLN A 70 1.26 -0.60 7.71
N PRO A 71 2.23 -1.11 6.92
CA PRO A 71 2.19 -1.03 5.45
C PRO A 71 1.18 -2.00 4.80
N ILE A 72 0.58 -2.92 5.58
CA ILE A 72 -0.42 -3.87 5.11
C ILE A 72 -1.80 -3.28 5.40
N LEU A 73 -2.56 -3.00 4.34
CA LEU A 73 -3.90 -2.41 4.46
C LEU A 73 -4.99 -3.42 4.09
N THR A 74 -6.11 -3.35 4.79
CA THR A 74 -7.30 -4.13 4.45
C THR A 74 -8.00 -3.55 3.21
N ASN A 75 -8.90 -4.32 2.60
CA ASN A 75 -9.74 -3.81 1.51
C ASN A 75 -10.53 -2.57 1.94
N GLY A 76 -11.08 -2.56 3.16
CA GLY A 76 -11.82 -1.42 3.70
C GLY A 76 -10.93 -0.19 3.84
N ASP A 77 -9.69 -0.35 4.30
CA ASP A 77 -8.74 0.77 4.43
C ASP A 77 -8.31 1.30 3.06
N LEU A 78 -8.14 0.42 2.06
CA LEU A 78 -7.85 0.84 0.71
C LEU A 78 -8.98 1.65 0.08
N GLU A 79 -10.24 1.26 0.29
CA GLU A 79 -11.39 2.03 -0.19
C GLU A 79 -11.50 3.40 0.51
N LYS A 80 -11.12 3.52 1.79
CA LYS A 80 -10.98 4.82 2.46
C LYS A 80 -9.94 5.70 1.75
N ILE A 81 -8.78 5.14 1.37
CA ILE A 81 -7.74 5.88 0.63
C ILE A 81 -8.20 6.26 -0.77
N ARG A 82 -9.04 5.45 -1.43
CA ARG A 82 -9.61 5.79 -2.74
C ARG A 82 -10.64 6.90 -2.66
N SER A 83 -11.44 6.92 -1.59
CA SER A 83 -12.51 7.90 -1.37
C SER A 83 -12.03 9.18 -0.70
N ILE A 84 -10.78 9.25 -0.25
CA ILE A 84 -10.25 10.40 0.50
C ILE A 84 -10.32 11.72 -0.25
N SER A 85 -10.27 11.69 -1.58
CA SER A 85 -10.42 12.86 -2.44
C SER A 85 -11.77 13.57 -2.25
N HIS A 86 -12.78 12.88 -1.71
CA HIS A 86 -14.09 13.44 -1.43
C HIS A 86 -14.16 14.15 -0.07
N PHE A 87 -13.18 13.90 0.81
CA PHE A 87 -13.17 14.42 2.18
C PHE A 87 -12.12 15.50 2.39
N GLU A 88 -11.03 15.49 1.62
CA GLU A 88 -10.01 16.53 1.66
C GLU A 88 -9.52 16.92 0.26
N ASP A 89 -9.57 18.22 -0.06
CA ASP A 89 -9.15 18.85 -1.34
C ASP A 89 -7.66 18.66 -1.72
N ARG A 90 -6.90 17.89 -0.93
CA ARG A 90 -5.44 17.78 -1.08
C ARG A 90 -4.95 16.35 -1.26
N PHE A 91 -5.82 15.35 -1.31
CA PHE A 91 -5.45 13.95 -1.55
C PHE A 91 -6.17 13.37 -2.76
N ASP A 92 -5.45 13.35 -3.88
CA ASP A 92 -5.94 12.81 -5.14
C ASP A 92 -5.28 11.46 -5.42
N THR A 93 -6.12 10.43 -5.45
CA THR A 93 -5.71 9.04 -5.66
C THR A 93 -5.99 8.61 -7.09
N ARG A 94 -5.01 8.00 -7.77
CA ARG A 94 -5.18 7.38 -9.08
C ARG A 94 -4.85 5.90 -9.03
N THR A 95 -5.77 5.05 -9.46
CA THR A 95 -5.50 3.62 -9.66
C THR A 95 -4.98 3.40 -11.08
N LEU A 96 -3.81 2.78 -11.18
CA LEU A 96 -3.17 2.36 -12.42
C LEU A 96 -3.18 0.84 -12.49
N ASP A 97 -3.75 0.34 -13.56
CA ASP A 97 -3.85 -1.08 -13.84
C ASP A 97 -2.50 -1.64 -14.34
N ILE A 98 -2.00 -2.69 -13.71
CA ILE A 98 -0.70 -3.32 -14.03
C ILE A 98 -0.87 -4.60 -14.86
N THR A 99 -1.92 -4.68 -15.67
CA THR A 99 -2.17 -5.81 -16.57
C THR A 99 -2.10 -5.39 -18.05
N TYR A 100 -1.73 -6.31 -18.93
CA TYR A 100 -1.65 -6.11 -20.37
C TYR A 100 -2.36 -7.24 -21.12
N ALA A 101 -2.67 -7.01 -22.40
CA ALA A 101 -3.46 -7.96 -23.19
C ALA A 101 -2.70 -9.26 -23.45
N ALA A 102 -3.36 -10.40 -23.25
CA ALA A 102 -2.76 -11.73 -23.43
C ALA A 102 -2.37 -12.01 -24.88
N GLU A 103 -3.15 -11.48 -25.83
CA GLU A 103 -2.89 -11.55 -27.28
C GLU A 103 -1.52 -10.98 -27.68
N SER A 104 -0.99 -10.02 -26.92
CA SER A 104 0.29 -9.39 -27.22
C SER A 104 1.51 -10.24 -26.82
N GLY A 105 1.29 -11.37 -26.13
CA GLY A 105 2.33 -12.31 -25.74
C GLY A 105 3.36 -11.75 -24.72
N ALA A 106 4.39 -12.54 -24.44
CA ALA A 106 5.40 -12.20 -23.42
C ALA A 106 6.26 -10.98 -23.78
N GLY A 107 6.56 -10.78 -25.07
CA GLY A 107 7.40 -9.66 -25.55
C GLY A 107 6.77 -8.29 -25.32
N ALA A 108 5.44 -8.22 -25.13
CA ALA A 108 4.74 -6.96 -24.89
C ALA A 108 4.90 -6.42 -23.46
N MET A 109 5.48 -7.19 -22.54
CA MET A 109 5.63 -6.79 -21.14
C MET A 109 6.53 -5.55 -20.99
N GLU A 110 7.59 -5.43 -21.80
CA GLU A 110 8.48 -4.26 -21.78
C GLU A 110 7.71 -2.99 -22.16
N GLY A 111 7.02 -3.00 -23.31
CA GLY A 111 6.17 -1.88 -23.71
C GLY A 111 5.02 -1.60 -22.73
N ALA A 112 4.51 -2.62 -22.04
CA ALA A 112 3.50 -2.44 -20.99
C ALA A 112 4.06 -1.73 -19.74
N LEU A 113 5.32 -2.02 -19.38
CA LEU A 113 6.04 -1.33 -18.31
C LEU A 113 6.32 0.13 -18.66
N ASP A 114 6.74 0.40 -19.90
CA ASP A 114 6.97 1.78 -20.36
C ASP A 114 5.68 2.60 -20.32
N ARG A 115 4.59 2.05 -20.86
CA ARG A 115 3.26 2.68 -20.78
C ARG A 115 2.81 2.89 -19.34
N LEU A 116 3.12 1.97 -18.43
CA LEU A 116 2.81 2.12 -17.01
C LEU A 116 3.58 3.30 -16.40
N CYS A 117 4.87 3.42 -16.69
CA CYS A 117 5.71 4.54 -16.26
C CYS A 117 5.20 5.88 -16.80
N ASP A 118 4.84 5.95 -18.08
CA ASP A 118 4.29 7.16 -18.70
C ASP A 118 2.97 7.58 -18.07
N ARG A 119 2.02 6.64 -17.87
CA ARG A 119 0.76 6.94 -17.17
C ARG A 119 0.99 7.39 -15.74
N ALA A 120 2.00 6.84 -15.06
CA ALA A 120 2.35 7.29 -13.72
C ALA A 120 2.89 8.72 -13.74
N GLU A 121 3.75 9.07 -14.69
CA GLU A 121 4.22 10.46 -14.86
C GLU A 121 3.07 11.43 -15.16
N VAL A 122 2.17 11.06 -16.08
CA VAL A 122 1.00 11.88 -16.41
C VAL A 122 0.11 12.07 -15.18
N ALA A 123 -0.12 11.02 -14.38
CA ALA A 123 -0.88 11.13 -13.14
C ALA A 123 -0.19 12.09 -12.15
N VAL A 124 1.11 11.96 -11.94
CA VAL A 124 1.83 12.86 -11.03
C VAL A 124 1.79 14.31 -11.50
N ARG A 125 1.97 14.55 -12.81
CA ARG A 125 1.85 15.88 -13.41
C ARG A 125 0.43 16.45 -13.32
N GLY A 126 -0.57 15.57 -13.36
CA GLY A 126 -1.98 15.91 -13.17
C GLY A 126 -2.36 16.26 -11.73
N GLY A 127 -1.43 16.23 -10.78
CA GLY A 127 -1.67 16.60 -9.38
C GLY A 127 -1.98 15.43 -8.45
N TYR A 128 -2.13 14.22 -8.98
CA TYR A 128 -2.35 13.02 -8.16
C TYR A 128 -1.13 12.75 -7.27
N ASN A 129 -1.37 12.61 -5.96
CA ASN A 129 -0.32 12.43 -4.97
C ASN A 129 -0.22 10.99 -4.45
N ILE A 130 -1.27 10.19 -4.65
CA ILE A 130 -1.30 8.76 -4.32
C ILE A 130 -1.54 7.96 -5.61
N ILE A 131 -0.64 7.03 -5.91
CA ILE A 131 -0.77 6.10 -7.03
C ILE A 131 -0.98 4.70 -6.47
N ILE A 132 -2.08 4.07 -6.85
CA ILE A 132 -2.38 2.68 -6.53
C ILE A 132 -2.10 1.83 -7.75
N LEU A 133 -1.13 0.92 -7.67
CA LEU A 133 -0.91 -0.09 -8.70
C LEU A 133 -1.83 -1.29 -8.43
N SER A 134 -2.61 -1.72 -9.43
CA SER A 134 -3.61 -2.77 -9.23
C SER A 134 -3.59 -3.83 -10.33
N ASP A 135 -3.54 -5.09 -9.93
CA ASP A 135 -3.65 -6.29 -10.76
C ASP A 135 -5.06 -6.90 -10.74
N ARG A 136 -6.08 -6.15 -10.28
CA ARG A 136 -7.46 -6.69 -10.16
C ARG A 136 -8.10 -7.09 -11.49
N MET A 137 -7.58 -6.59 -12.61
CA MET A 137 -8.12 -6.87 -13.93
C MET A 137 -7.55 -8.15 -14.57
N VAL A 138 -6.77 -8.95 -13.82
CA VAL A 138 -6.27 -10.23 -14.31
C VAL A 138 -7.43 -11.13 -14.72
N GLY A 139 -7.30 -11.72 -15.91
CA GLY A 139 -8.31 -12.61 -16.49
C GLY A 139 -7.74 -13.39 -17.67
N PRO A 140 -8.58 -14.15 -18.38
CA PRO A 140 -8.17 -14.95 -19.54
C PRO A 140 -7.44 -14.12 -20.60
N ASP A 141 -7.91 -12.88 -20.81
CA ASP A 141 -7.38 -11.98 -21.84
C ASP A 141 -6.36 -10.97 -21.28
N ARG A 142 -6.03 -11.03 -19.98
CA ARG A 142 -5.21 -10.02 -19.30
C ARG A 142 -4.16 -10.63 -18.39
N ILE A 143 -2.90 -10.44 -18.75
CA ILE A 143 -1.73 -10.94 -18.02
C ILE A 143 -1.24 -9.88 -17.02
N PRO A 144 -0.97 -10.24 -15.75
CA PRO A 144 -0.39 -9.31 -14.79
C PRO A 144 1.10 -9.10 -15.01
N ILE A 145 1.52 -7.84 -14.95
CA ILE A 145 2.92 -7.50 -14.70
C ILE A 145 3.22 -7.88 -13.24
N PRO A 146 4.34 -8.57 -12.94
CA PRO A 146 4.73 -8.85 -11.56
C PRO A 146 4.76 -7.58 -10.71
N ALA A 147 3.99 -7.54 -9.63
CA ALA A 147 3.81 -6.32 -8.82
C ALA A 147 5.13 -5.71 -8.30
N LEU A 148 6.13 -6.56 -8.00
CA LEU A 148 7.47 -6.10 -7.62
C LEU A 148 8.15 -5.32 -8.75
N LEU A 149 8.07 -5.84 -9.97
CA LEU A 149 8.64 -5.22 -11.16
C LEU A 149 7.92 -3.91 -11.50
N ALA A 150 6.59 -3.93 -11.52
CA ALA A 150 5.77 -2.74 -11.75
C ALA A 150 6.09 -1.62 -10.75
N THR A 151 6.17 -1.96 -9.46
CA THR A 151 6.48 -0.99 -8.40
C THR A 151 7.88 -0.44 -8.55
N ALA A 152 8.89 -1.29 -8.77
CA ALA A 152 10.27 -0.87 -8.91
C ALA A 152 10.47 0.02 -10.15
N ALA A 153 9.86 -0.34 -11.28
CA ALA A 153 9.93 0.43 -12.52
C ALA A 153 9.36 1.84 -12.32
N VAL A 154 8.10 1.94 -11.86
CA VAL A 154 7.44 3.23 -11.61
C VAL A 154 8.20 4.06 -10.58
N HIS A 155 8.64 3.44 -9.47
CA HIS A 155 9.39 4.12 -8.42
C HIS A 155 10.68 4.74 -8.94
N ASN A 156 11.51 3.94 -9.61
CA ASN A 156 12.80 4.40 -10.13
C ASN A 156 12.62 5.42 -11.26
N TYR A 157 11.64 5.22 -12.13
CA TYR A 157 11.30 6.16 -13.21
C TYR A 157 10.95 7.55 -12.65
N LEU A 158 10.03 7.61 -11.68
CA LEU A 158 9.62 8.86 -11.04
C LEU A 158 10.75 9.52 -10.24
N ILE A 159 11.66 8.75 -9.63
CA ILE A 159 12.86 9.30 -8.99
C ILE A 159 13.78 9.96 -10.02
N ARG A 160 14.07 9.27 -11.13
CA ARG A 160 14.95 9.79 -12.18
C ARG A 160 14.38 11.08 -12.78
N LYS A 161 13.10 11.08 -13.14
CA LYS A 161 12.40 12.28 -13.64
C LYS A 161 12.35 13.40 -12.59
N GLY A 162 12.06 13.06 -11.34
CA GLY A 162 12.02 14.01 -10.23
C GLY A 162 13.37 14.64 -9.89
N ALA A 163 14.48 13.94 -10.13
CA ALA A 163 15.84 14.46 -9.99
C ALA A 163 16.20 15.42 -11.13
N SER A 164 15.76 15.15 -12.37
CA SER A 164 15.98 16.04 -13.52
C SER A 164 15.23 17.37 -13.44
N HIS A 165 14.13 17.46 -12.69
CA HIS A 165 13.35 18.69 -12.53
C HIS A 165 13.84 19.62 -11.41
N LEU A 166 14.98 19.32 -10.77
CA LEU A 166 15.51 20.11 -9.64
C LEU A 166 16.03 21.51 -10.05
N GLY A 167 16.04 21.86 -11.34
CA GLY A 167 16.49 23.16 -11.87
C GLY A 167 15.40 24.21 -12.12
N ARG A 168 14.12 23.99 -11.78
CA ARG A 168 13.05 24.99 -11.98
C ARG A 168 12.38 25.41 -10.66
N PRO A 169 12.01 26.71 -10.50
CA PRO A 169 11.42 27.23 -9.28
C PRO A 169 10.15 26.46 -8.89
N ARG A 170 10.10 26.09 -7.61
CA ARG A 170 9.17 25.13 -7.01
C ARG A 170 7.73 25.63 -7.02
N GLY A 171 6.97 25.27 -8.05
CA GLY A 171 5.51 25.34 -8.06
C GLY A 171 4.96 24.06 -8.68
N ARG A 172 4.34 23.19 -7.86
CA ARG A 172 3.50 22.06 -8.32
C ARG A 172 4.17 20.95 -9.14
N VAL A 173 5.25 20.35 -8.64
CA VAL A 173 5.52 18.94 -8.99
C VAL A 173 5.23 18.11 -7.75
N GLY A 174 4.06 17.49 -7.72
CA GLY A 174 3.68 16.54 -6.69
C GLY A 174 4.75 15.47 -6.59
N ARG A 175 5.44 15.37 -5.46
CA ARG A 175 6.28 14.21 -5.18
C ARG A 175 5.32 13.05 -4.91
N ALA A 176 5.18 12.14 -5.87
CA ALA A 176 4.43 10.92 -5.70
C ALA A 176 4.82 10.24 -4.38
N ALA A 177 3.82 9.84 -3.58
CA ALA A 177 4.05 9.09 -2.36
C ALA A 177 4.93 7.86 -2.69
N ARG A 178 6.11 7.78 -2.06
CA ARG A 178 6.88 6.54 -2.07
C ARG A 178 6.13 5.54 -1.19
N GLY A 179 5.64 4.47 -1.79
CA GLY A 179 5.36 3.21 -1.12
C GLY A 179 3.94 3.07 -0.56
N ALA A 180 3.07 2.46 -1.35
CA ALA A 180 2.37 1.26 -0.91
C ALA A 180 2.04 0.47 -2.19
N SER A 181 2.90 -0.51 -2.54
CA SER A 181 2.52 -1.56 -3.49
C SER A 181 1.48 -2.43 -2.80
N LEU A 182 0.24 -1.97 -2.84
CA LEU A 182 -0.90 -2.60 -2.19
C LEU A 182 -1.35 -3.80 -3.03
N ARG A 183 -0.76 -4.95 -2.72
CA ARG A 183 -1.17 -6.23 -3.31
C ARG A 183 -2.56 -6.59 -2.77
N LEU A 184 -3.50 -6.73 -3.69
CA LEU A 184 -4.84 -7.26 -3.44
C LEU A 184 -4.86 -8.73 -3.86
N SER A 185 -4.37 -9.63 -3.00
CA SER A 185 -4.65 -11.06 -3.17
C SER A 185 -6.05 -11.35 -2.61
N GLY A 186 -7.07 -11.28 -3.45
CA GLY A 186 -8.44 -11.66 -3.06
C GLY A 186 -9.22 -12.23 -4.25
N ARG A 187 -9.23 -13.56 -4.38
CA ARG A 187 -10.17 -14.26 -5.26
C ARG A 187 -11.61 -13.99 -4.78
N LEU A 188 -12.44 -13.40 -5.62
CA LEU A 188 -13.90 -13.41 -5.42
C LEU A 188 -14.38 -14.86 -5.55
N ARG A 189 -14.77 -15.49 -4.44
CA ARG A 189 -15.68 -16.64 -4.47
C ARG A 189 -17.10 -16.08 -4.46
N ARG A 190 -17.92 -16.45 -5.45
CA ARG A 190 -19.38 -16.26 -5.41
C ARG A 190 -19.92 -17.07 -4.23
N GLY A 191 -20.30 -16.39 -3.15
CA GLY A 191 -21.11 -16.95 -2.08
C GLY A 191 -22.58 -16.69 -2.39
N GLY A 192 -23.37 -17.76 -2.49
CA GLY A 192 -24.81 -17.70 -2.66
C GLY A 192 -25.54 -17.21 -1.42
N ASP A 193 -26.67 -16.57 -1.68
CA ASP A 193 -27.91 -16.42 -0.90
C ASP A 193 -27.93 -16.93 0.55
N GLN A 194 -28.08 -16.01 1.51
CA GLN A 194 -29.34 -15.75 2.25
C GLN A 194 -29.16 -14.74 3.41
N PRO A 195 -30.21 -13.97 3.80
CA PRO A 195 -30.13 -12.91 4.81
C PRO A 195 -30.33 -13.42 6.25
N LEU A 196 -29.55 -12.90 7.19
CA LEU A 196 -29.71 -13.17 8.62
C LEU A 196 -30.84 -12.31 9.21
N SER A 197 -32.00 -12.92 9.39
CA SER A 197 -33.02 -12.48 10.34
C SER A 197 -33.34 -13.61 11.30
N ARG A 198 -33.44 -13.26 12.60
CA ARG A 198 -33.87 -14.07 13.76
C ARG A 198 -32.77 -14.87 14.46
N LEU A 199 -32.41 -14.40 15.66
CA LEU A 199 -32.34 -15.28 16.83
C LEU A 199 -32.74 -14.46 18.06
N ARG A 200 -33.94 -14.72 18.58
CA ARG A 200 -34.38 -14.41 19.94
C ARG A 200 -34.68 -15.73 20.62
N ASP A 201 -34.34 -15.75 21.91
CA ASP A 201 -34.89 -16.53 23.02
C ASP A 201 -34.39 -17.97 23.25
N ALA A 202 -33.66 -18.11 24.38
CA ALA A 202 -33.54 -19.21 25.36
C ALA A 202 -32.16 -19.02 26.05
N ASP A 203 -31.95 -18.83 27.36
CA ASP A 203 -32.69 -19.01 28.63
C ASP A 203 -32.08 -18.01 29.67
N ARG A 204 -32.81 -17.24 30.50
CA ARG A 204 -33.27 -17.53 31.90
C ARG A 204 -32.34 -18.49 32.66
N ASP A 205 -31.87 -18.32 33.88
CA ASP A 205 -32.05 -17.46 35.07
C ASP A 205 -30.81 -17.83 35.94
N GLU A 206 -30.11 -17.01 36.71
CA GLU A 206 -30.47 -16.47 38.03
C GLU A 206 -29.27 -15.65 38.56
N GLY A 207 -29.52 -14.66 39.44
CA GLY A 207 -28.58 -14.36 40.52
C GLY A 207 -28.02 -12.94 40.69
N ARG A 208 -28.88 -12.04 41.21
CA ARG A 208 -28.57 -11.00 42.24
C ARG A 208 -27.77 -9.72 41.88
N VAL A 209 -28.45 -8.58 42.10
CA VAL A 209 -28.04 -7.15 42.12
C VAL A 209 -27.94 -6.73 43.63
N PRO A 210 -27.33 -5.62 44.15
CA PRO A 210 -27.04 -4.25 43.61
C PRO A 210 -25.61 -3.72 43.95
N ALA A 211 -25.11 -2.48 43.72
CA ALA A 211 -25.66 -1.15 43.49
C ALA A 211 -24.57 -0.18 42.94
N GLY A 212 -24.96 0.88 42.21
CA GLY A 212 -24.33 2.21 42.28
C GLY A 212 -23.33 2.63 41.18
N PRO A 213 -23.26 3.92 40.80
CA PRO A 213 -23.20 4.33 39.39
C PRO A 213 -21.92 5.10 39.00
N ASP A 214 -21.51 5.07 37.73
CA ASP A 214 -21.07 6.32 37.08
C ASP A 214 -21.07 6.26 35.54
N ARG A 215 -21.01 7.47 35.00
CA ARG A 215 -21.50 7.98 33.73
C ARG A 215 -20.57 7.74 32.52
N ARG A 216 -21.25 7.60 31.37
CA ARG A 216 -20.95 8.22 30.05
C ARG A 216 -19.84 7.61 29.16
N ARG A 217 -20.34 6.96 28.09
CA ARG A 217 -20.11 7.22 26.65
C ARG A 217 -18.72 6.96 26.04
N ASP A 218 -18.73 5.91 25.22
CA ASP A 218 -18.05 5.74 23.93
C ASP A 218 -17.53 7.00 23.22
N ARG A 219 -16.28 6.91 22.74
CA ARG A 219 -15.82 7.40 21.42
C ARG A 219 -14.38 6.92 21.15
N LEU A 220 -14.19 6.08 20.12
CA LEU A 220 -12.88 5.80 19.53
C LEU A 220 -12.45 7.00 18.66
N PRO A 221 -11.22 7.55 18.80
CA PRO A 221 -10.71 8.53 17.85
C PRO A 221 -9.67 7.91 16.89
N LEU A 222 -9.92 8.10 15.59
CA LEU A 222 -8.86 8.20 14.59
C LEU A 222 -8.09 9.48 14.91
N HIS A 223 -6.84 9.36 15.35
CA HIS A 223 -6.02 10.53 15.66
C HIS A 223 -5.41 11.11 14.38
N GLN A 224 -5.89 12.31 14.03
CA GLN A 224 -5.22 13.26 13.14
C GLN A 224 -4.01 13.82 13.90
N VAL A 225 -2.80 13.53 13.44
CA VAL A 225 -1.58 14.04 14.06
C VAL A 225 -1.08 15.23 13.24
N ASP A 226 -1.34 16.44 13.73
CA ASP A 226 -0.69 17.67 13.28
C ASP A 226 0.63 17.84 14.05
N ARG A 227 1.75 17.31 13.53
CA ARG A 227 3.12 17.79 13.80
C ARG A 227 4.06 17.54 12.61
#